data_AF-A0A4Q3HH12-F1
#
_entry.id   AF-A0A4Q3HH12-F1
#
_cell.length_a   1.000
_cell.length_b   1.000
_cell.length_c   1.000
_cell.angle_alpha   90.00
_cell.angle_beta   90.00
_cell.angle_gamma   90.00
#
_symmetry.space_group_name_H-M   'P 1'
#
loop_
_entity.id
_entity.type
_entity.pdbx_description
1 polymer ?
#
loop_
_entity_poly.entity_id
_entity_poly.type
_entity_poly.pdbx_seq_one_letter_code
_entity_poly.pdbx_strand_id
1 'polypeptide(L)' 'MDGWPPVNTRRFDGESERSFRWRAARITEIIETFRTGRYDATVGEELERELMTLQTPSHRELLLN' A
#
# COMPACT_ATOMS: atom_id res chain seq x y z
N MET A 1 -10.64 -19.70 -2.00
CA MET A 1 -9.70 -18.66 -1.54
C MET A 1 -8.36 -18.94 -2.14
N ASP A 2 -7.67 -17.90 -2.60
CA ASP A 2 -6.32 -17.91 -3.19
C ASP A 2 -5.20 -18.31 -2.19
N GLY A 3 -5.55 -18.57 -0.93
CA GLY A 3 -4.60 -18.94 0.13
C GLY A 3 -3.86 -17.75 0.74
N TRP A 4 -4.12 -16.53 0.24
CA TRP A 4 -3.50 -15.31 0.75
C TRP A 4 -4.24 -14.78 1.98
N PRO A 5 -3.52 -14.24 2.98
CA PRO A 5 -4.16 -13.58 4.11
C PRO A 5 -4.94 -12.33 3.65
N PRO A 6 -5.97 -11.89 4.38
CA PRO A 6 -6.65 -10.64 4.09
C PRO A 6 -5.68 -9.46 4.21
N VAL A 7 -5.83 -8.47 3.33
CA VAL A 7 -5.07 -7.22 3.39
C VAL A 7 -5.62 -6.37 4.53
N ASN A 8 -4.80 -6.11 5.54
CA ASN A 8 -5.15 -5.29 6.69
C ASN A 8 -4.20 -4.10 6.78
N THR A 9 -4.65 -2.93 6.33
CA THR A 9 -3.88 -1.68 6.42
C THR A 9 -4.33 -0.89 7.65
N ARG A 10 -3.40 -0.62 8.57
CA ARG A 10 -3.66 0.24 9.74
C ARG A 10 -3.41 1.70 9.38
N ARG A 11 -4.20 2.59 9.96
CA ARG A 11 -3.98 4.04 9.90
C ARG A 11 -2.74 4.40 10.72
N PHE A 12 -1.91 5.30 10.20
CA PHE A 12 -0.80 5.83 10.97
C PHE A 12 -1.29 6.89 11.97
N ASP A 13 -0.49 7.14 13.00
CA ASP A 13 -0.77 8.24 13.92
C ASP A 13 -0.68 9.58 13.18
N GLY A 14 -1.63 10.48 13.42
CA GLY A 14 -1.73 11.74 12.69
C GLY A 14 -2.04 11.62 11.19
N GLU A 15 -2.34 10.45 10.63
CA GLU A 15 -2.72 10.36 9.21
C GLU A 15 -4.14 10.90 9.00
N SER A 16 -4.41 11.71 7.98
CA SER A 16 -5.80 12.13 7.68
C SER A 16 -6.65 10.94 7.20
N GLU A 17 -7.97 10.98 7.42
CA GLU A 17 -8.85 9.91 6.93
C GLU A 17 -8.78 9.75 5.40
N ARG A 18 -8.66 10.86 4.67
CA ARG A 18 -8.52 10.85 3.22
C ARG A 18 -7.22 10.17 2.79
N SER A 19 -6.10 10.50 3.42
CA SER A 19 -4.80 9.86 3.14
C SER A 19 -4.85 8.37 3.44
N PHE A 20 -5.38 8.00 4.61
CA PHE A 20 -5.57 6.60 5.01
C PHE A 20 -6.38 5.80 3.98
N ARG A 21 -7.55 6.31 3.57
CA ARG A 21 -8.42 5.62 2.61
C ARG A 21 -7.73 5.43 1.26
N TRP A 22 -7.04 6.47 0.77
CA TRP A 22 -6.30 6.39 -0.49
C TRP A 22 -5.16 5.36 -0.40
N ARG A 23 -4.37 5.41 0.67
CA ARG A 23 -3.24 4.49 0.89
C ARG A 23 -3.69 3.05 1.06
N ALA A 24 -4.75 2.82 1.83
CA ALA A 24 -5.33 1.49 2.02
C ALA A 24 -5.87 0.90 0.71
N ALA A 25 -6.54 1.72 -0.10
CA ALA A 25 -7.00 1.32 -1.44
C ALA A 25 -5.81 0.96 -2.34
N ARG A 26 -4.78 1.82 -2.38
CA ARG A 26 -3.60 1.58 -3.23
C ARG A 26 -2.82 0.33 -2.83
N ILE A 27 -2.65 0.08 -1.53
CA ILE A 27 -2.04 -1.16 -1.02
C ILE A 27 -2.85 -2.38 -1.45
N THR A 28 -4.18 -2.29 -1.41
CA THR A 28 -5.06 -3.38 -1.84
C THR A 28 -4.87 -3.69 -3.32
N GLU A 29 -4.86 -2.68 -4.19
CA GLU A 29 -4.62 -2.84 -5.62
C GLU A 29 -3.26 -3.51 -5.93
N ILE A 30 -2.20 -3.10 -5.22
CA ILE A 30 -0.87 -3.69 -5.39
C ILE A 30 -0.89 -5.17 -5.01
N ILE A 31 -1.46 -5.51 -3.85
CA ILE A 31 -1.52 -6.91 -3.40
C ILE A 31 -2.39 -7.75 -4.32
N GLU A 32 -3.51 -7.22 -4.82
CA GLU A 32 -4.33 -7.90 -5.82
C GLU A 32 -3.55 -8.17 -7.11
N THR A 33 -2.76 -7.19 -7.57
CA THR A 33 -1.88 -7.37 -8.73
C THR A 33 -0.88 -8.51 -8.49
N PHE A 34 -0.22 -8.53 -7.33
CA PHE A 34 0.69 -9.62 -6.96
C PHE A 34 0.01 -10.98 -6.92
N ARG A 35 -1.21 -11.07 -6.38
CA ARG A 35 -2.00 -12.31 -6.35
C ARG A 35 -2.31 -12.85 -7.73
N THR A 36 -2.52 -11.99 -8.72
CA THR A 36 -2.78 -12.45 -10.09
C THR A 36 -1.54 -13.05 -10.76
N GLY A 37 -0.33 -12.64 -10.34
CA GLY A 37 0.92 -13.01 -11.01
C GLY A 37 1.06 -12.44 -12.43
N ARG A 38 0.19 -11.50 -12.85
CA ARG A 38 0.13 -10.95 -14.22
C ARG A 38 0.82 -9.60 -14.32
N TYR A 39 2.14 -9.59 -14.14
CA TYR A 39 2.98 -8.42 -14.29
C TYR A 39 4.37 -8.85 -14.76
N ASP A 40 5.08 -7.97 -15.46
CA ASP A 40 6.48 -8.20 -15.81
C ASP A 40 7.41 -7.83 -14.65
N ALA A 41 8.70 -8.16 -14.78
CA ALA A 41 9.69 -7.92 -13.74
C ALA A 41 9.79 -6.44 -13.34
N THR A 42 9.80 -5.53 -14.34
CA THR A 42 9.91 -4.08 -14.11
C THR A 42 8.71 -3.56 -13.31
N VAL A 43 7.49 -3.95 -13.72
CA VAL A 43 6.26 -3.59 -13.00
C VAL A 43 6.29 -4.17 -11.58
N GLY A 44 6.76 -5.40 -11.42
CA GLY A 44 6.92 -6.02 -10.09
C GLY A 44 7.81 -5.19 -9.16
N GLU A 45 8.98 -4.77 -9.65
CA GLU A 45 9.93 -3.94 -8.89
C GLU A 45 9.39 -2.54 -8.57
N GLU A 46 8.60 -1.95 -9.46
CA GLU A 46 7.94 -0.66 -9.22
C GLU A 46 6.87 -0.77 -8.13
N LEU A 47 6.00 -1.78 -8.21
CA LEU A 47 4.95 -2.00 -7.23
C LEU A 47 5.52 -2.38 -5.85
N GLU A 48 6.63 -3.11 -5.80
CA GLU A 48 7.31 -3.42 -4.55
C GLU A 48 7.86 -2.15 -3.87
N ARG A 49 8.54 -1.29 -4.64
CA ARG A 49 9.04 0.00 -4.12
C ARG A 49 7.91 0.92 -3.66
N GLU A 50 6.83 0.96 -4.42
CA GLU A 50 5.63 1.73 -4.05
C GLU A 50 5.03 1.19 -2.76
N LEU A 51 4.87 -0.13 -2.64
CA LEU A 51 4.33 -0.77 -1.43
C LEU A 51 5.18 -0.47 -0.19
N MET A 52 6.51 -0.53 -0.32
CA MET A 52 7.42 -0.15 0.78
C MET A 52 7.21 1.31 1.21
N THR A 53 7.01 2.21 0.25
CA THR A 53 6.75 3.63 0.52
C THR A 53 5.39 3.83 1.20
N LEU A 54 4.35 3.10 0.80
CA LEU A 54 3.00 3.20 1.39
C LEU A 54 2.90 2.53 2.78
N GLN A 55 3.84 1.65 3.12
CA GLN A 55 3.91 1.02 4.45
C GLN A 55 4.76 1.81 5.44
N THR A 56 5.52 2.81 4.97
CA THR A 56 6.28 3.70 5.83
C THR A 56 5.51 5.00 6.08
N PRO A 57 5.36 5.45 7.33
CA PRO A 57 4.83 6.77 7.61
C PRO A 57 5.73 7.81 6.94
N SER A 58 5.22 8.52 5.93
CA SER A 58 5.99 9.60 5.34
C SER A 58 6.07 10.76 6.33
N HIS A 59 7.29 11.21 6.63
CA HIS A 59 7.55 12.29 7.60
C HIS A 59 6.82 13.60 7.24
N ARG A 60 6.44 13.78 5.97
CA ARG A 60 5.76 14.96 5.45
C ARG A 60 4.31 15.10 5.92
N GLU A 61 3.59 14.00 6.16
CA GLU A 61 2.21 14.06 6.70
C GLU A 61 2.20 14.16 8.23
N LEU A 62 3.23 13.66 8.91
CA LEU A 62 3.37 13.75 10.37
C LEU A 62 3.67 15.18 10.87
N LEU A 63 4.21 16.04 10.02
CA LEU A 63 4.57 17.43 10.35
C LEU A 63 3.48 18.46 10.01
N LEU A 64 2.39 18.04 9.36
CA LEU A 64 1.30 18.93 8.91
C LEU A 64 0.06 18.86 9.82
N ASN A 65 0.15 18.19 10.97
CA ASN A 65 -0.85 18.20 12.04
C ASN A 65 -0.32 18.83 13.31
#